data_AF-A0A0R3Q445-F1
#
_entry.id   AF-A0A0R3Q445-F1
#
_cell.length_a   1.000
_cell.length_b   1.000
_cell.length_c   1.000
_cell.angle_alpha   90.00
_cell.angle_beta   90.00
_cell.angle_gamma   90.00
#
_symmetry.space_group_name_H-M   'P 1'
#
loop_
_entity.id
_entity.type
_entity.pdbx_description
1 polymer ?
#
loop_
_entity_poly.entity_id
_entity_poly.type
_entity_poly.pdbx_seq_one_letter_code
_entity_poly.pdbx_strand_id
1 'polypeptide(L)'
;MLLLIKAFQSKQRLFLHSSNISKILCTNPTCRQATTTIHPHNSIPKPPVPALEHTLKRYLEYASVVANNDKAKISRTEKAVAEFRNIGERLQEKLEKIANEEDNWINQFWLPQMYLKVRLPLPVNSNPAYIFPQQNFNSLDEQLSYISSLIRGFCDYKDLIDRKLISREVSTGRDKVQMCMEQYDRMFRCYREPCTPVDILHYKPTDQGINCKEHILVMCNNQADLRNNYFFHCSINEKLEK
;
A
#
# COMPACT_ATOMS: atom_id res chain seq x y z
N MET A 1 2.60 -4.77 -5.17
CA MET A 1 1.59 -4.11 -6.02
C MET A 1 1.82 -4.55 -7.46
N LEU A 2 0.99 -5.42 -8.04
CA LEU A 2 1.10 -5.78 -9.46
C LEU A 2 0.42 -4.68 -10.29
N LEU A 3 1.19 -3.88 -11.01
CA LEU A 3 0.64 -2.95 -12.01
C LEU A 3 0.31 -3.76 -13.28
N LEU A 4 -0.95 -4.16 -13.43
CA LEU A 4 -1.47 -4.74 -14.67
C LEU A 4 -1.83 -3.59 -15.63
N ILE A 5 -0.91 -3.24 -16.53
CA ILE A 5 -1.24 -2.37 -17.67
C ILE A 5 -1.97 -3.23 -18.70
N LYS A 6 -3.30 -3.27 -18.63
CA LYS A 6 -4.12 -3.79 -19.73
C LYS A 6 -4.20 -2.71 -20.81
N ALA A 7 -3.53 -2.93 -21.95
CA ALA A 7 -3.81 -2.18 -23.16
C ALA A 7 -5.20 -2.61 -23.68
N PHE A 8 -6.24 -1.85 -23.35
CA PHE A 8 -7.57 -2.07 -23.89
C PHE A 8 -7.69 -1.33 -25.22
N GLN A 9 -7.57 -2.06 -26.33
CA GLN A 9 -7.98 -1.52 -27.63
C GLN A 9 -9.50 -1.55 -27.71
N SER A 10 -10.15 -0.40 -27.62
CA SER A 10 -11.54 -0.24 -28.03
C SER A 10 -11.69 1.01 -28.87
N LYS A 11 -12.13 0.80 -30.11
CA LYS A 11 -12.54 1.83 -31.06
C LYS A 11 -13.84 2.46 -30.53
N GLN A 12 -13.81 3.74 -30.14
CA GLN A 12 -14.82 4.75 -30.51
C GLN A 12 -14.44 6.13 -29.97
N ARG A 13 -14.52 7.12 -30.85
CA ARG A 13 -14.32 8.56 -30.62
C ARG A 13 -15.46 9.13 -29.77
N LEU A 14 -15.15 10.12 -28.92
CA LEU A 14 -15.66 11.49 -29.06
C LEU A 14 -14.84 12.44 -28.19
N PHE A 15 -14.67 13.65 -28.73
CA PHE A 15 -13.76 14.71 -28.34
C PHE A 15 -14.14 15.35 -27.00
N LEU A 16 -13.13 15.73 -26.20
CA LEU A 16 -13.01 17.09 -25.66
C LEU A 16 -11.52 17.39 -25.41
N HIS A 17 -11.09 18.52 -25.97
CA HIS A 17 -9.73 19.02 -26.00
C HIS A 17 -9.42 19.74 -24.68
N SER A 18 -8.33 19.37 -23.99
CA SER A 18 -7.73 20.23 -22.97
C SER A 18 -6.22 20.06 -23.00
N SER A 19 -5.55 21.05 -23.58
CA SER A 19 -4.12 21.25 -23.57
C SER A 19 -3.69 21.83 -22.22
N ASN A 20 -3.00 21.05 -21.39
CA ASN A 20 -2.00 21.51 -20.39
C ASN A 20 -1.44 20.35 -19.53
N ILE A 21 -0.73 19.39 -20.15
CA ILE A 21 0.00 18.33 -19.40
C ILE A 21 1.46 18.73 -19.09
N SER A 22 1.95 19.82 -19.66
CA SER A 22 3.33 20.29 -19.47
C SER A 22 3.63 20.98 -18.13
N LYS A 23 2.69 21.04 -17.17
CA LYS A 23 2.89 21.71 -15.88
C LYS A 23 3.05 20.79 -14.66
N ILE A 24 2.95 19.47 -14.81
CA ILE A 24 3.04 18.55 -13.65
C ILE A 24 4.49 18.10 -13.37
N LEU A 25 5.46 18.38 -14.26
CA LEU A 25 6.83 17.87 -14.13
C LEU A 25 7.93 18.93 -14.10
N CYS A 26 7.60 20.22 -13.96
CA CYS A 26 8.61 21.26 -13.79
C CYS A 26 8.97 21.43 -12.30
N THR A 27 10.15 20.93 -11.99
CA THR A 27 10.92 21.01 -10.76
C THR A 27 11.11 22.44 -10.25
N ASN A 28 10.79 22.70 -8.99
CA ASN A 28 11.45 23.77 -8.22
C ASN A 28 12.71 23.19 -7.57
N PRO A 29 13.93 23.66 -7.94
CA PRO A 29 15.17 23.19 -7.34
C PRO A 29 15.44 24.01 -6.07
N THR A 30 14.69 23.73 -5.02
CA THR A 30 15.15 24.02 -3.66
C THR A 30 14.85 22.79 -2.82
N CYS A 31 15.71 21.78 -2.95
CA CYS A 31 15.90 20.77 -1.93
C CYS A 31 16.43 21.51 -0.70
N ARG A 32 15.53 22.00 0.15
CA ARG A 32 15.90 22.34 1.52
C ARG A 32 16.30 21.01 2.13
N GLN A 33 17.60 20.85 2.36
CA GLN A 33 18.12 19.76 3.17
C GLN A 33 17.30 19.74 4.45
N ALA A 34 16.44 18.73 4.59
CA ALA A 34 15.75 18.47 5.83
C ALA A 34 16.83 17.95 6.78
N THR A 35 17.49 18.88 7.47
CA THR A 35 18.34 18.57 8.61
C THR A 35 17.53 17.67 9.51
N THR A 36 17.92 16.40 9.59
CA THR A 36 17.24 15.42 10.43
C THR A 36 17.67 15.73 11.86
N THR A 37 17.06 16.75 12.45
CA THR A 37 17.12 16.96 13.90
C THR A 37 16.35 15.79 14.49
N ILE A 38 17.07 14.76 14.93
CA ILE A 38 16.49 13.62 15.66
C ILE A 38 16.04 14.17 17.01
N HIS A 39 14.78 14.64 17.05
CA HIS A 39 14.13 14.97 18.30
C HIS A 39 13.86 13.67 19.08
N PRO A 40 14.22 13.58 20.37
CA PRO A 40 14.06 12.38 21.19
C PRO A 40 12.59 11.96 21.47
N HIS A 41 11.60 12.65 20.88
CA HIS A 41 10.15 12.33 20.96
C HIS A 41 9.56 11.70 19.67
N ASN A 42 10.39 11.22 18.73
CA ASN A 42 9.98 10.80 17.38
C ASN A 42 9.50 9.34 17.21
N SER A 43 9.29 8.59 18.30
CA SER A 43 8.81 7.19 18.23
C SER A 43 7.32 7.12 17.89
N ILE A 44 6.95 6.25 16.97
CA ILE A 44 5.54 5.98 16.65
C ILE A 44 4.90 5.27 17.83
N PRO A 45 3.74 5.72 18.33
CA PRO A 45 3.05 5.02 19.40
C PRO A 45 2.58 3.64 18.92
N LYS A 46 2.65 2.65 19.82
CA LYS A 46 2.07 1.32 19.57
C LYS A 46 0.56 1.43 19.33
N PRO A 47 -0.06 0.55 18.52
CA PRO A 47 -1.50 0.49 18.41
C PRO A 47 -2.14 0.28 19.80
N PRO A 48 -3.06 1.15 20.24
CA PRO A 48 -3.66 1.02 21.56
C PRO A 48 -4.61 -0.18 21.63
N VAL A 49 -4.80 -0.73 22.83
CA VAL A 49 -5.91 -1.64 23.13
C VAL A 49 -7.01 -0.82 23.80
N PRO A 50 -8.17 -0.59 23.16
CA PRO A 50 -9.27 0.12 23.78
C PRO A 50 -9.83 -0.67 24.97
N ALA A 51 -10.33 0.03 25.99
CA ALA A 51 -11.00 -0.61 27.12
C ALA A 51 -12.19 -1.45 26.66
N LEU A 52 -12.39 -2.61 27.29
CA LEU A 52 -13.48 -3.54 26.96
C LEU A 52 -14.85 -2.83 26.99
N GLU A 53 -15.16 -2.12 28.06
CA GLU A 53 -16.44 -1.42 28.22
C GLU A 53 -16.69 -0.36 27.15
N HIS A 54 -15.64 0.38 26.77
CA HIS A 54 -15.73 1.33 25.67
C HIS A 54 -16.05 0.62 24.35
N THR A 55 -15.39 -0.51 24.08
CA THR A 55 -15.61 -1.32 22.87
C THR A 55 -17.02 -1.91 22.82
N LEU A 56 -17.51 -2.51 23.92
CA LEU A 56 -18.84 -3.10 23.99
C LEU A 56 -19.94 -2.04 23.83
N LYS A 57 -19.77 -0.86 24.43
CA LYS A 57 -20.69 0.27 24.25
C LYS A 57 -20.76 0.71 22.78
N ARG A 58 -19.61 0.95 22.14
CA ARG A 58 -19.54 1.33 20.72
C ARG A 58 -20.15 0.25 19.81
N TYR A 59 -19.93 -1.02 20.13
CA TYR A 59 -20.52 -2.13 19.40
C TYR A 59 -22.05 -2.09 19.43
N LEU A 60 -22.67 -1.89 20.61
CA LEU A 60 -24.13 -1.78 20.73
C LEU A 60 -24.69 -0.55 20.01
N GLU A 61 -23.97 0.59 20.06
CA GLU A 61 -24.34 1.80 19.31
C GLU A 61 -24.42 1.52 17.80
N TYR A 62 -23.41 0.85 17.24
CA TYR A 62 -23.40 0.51 15.82
C TYR A 62 -24.39 -0.60 15.46
N ALA A 63 -24.54 -1.61 16.32
CA ALA A 63 -25.52 -2.68 16.12
C ALA A 63 -26.94 -2.12 16.06
N SER A 64 -27.25 -1.11 16.89
CA SER A 64 -28.52 -0.37 16.88
C SER A 64 -28.85 0.23 15.51
N VAL A 65 -27.85 0.82 14.85
CA VAL A 65 -27.99 1.37 13.50
C VAL A 65 -28.26 0.27 12.48
N VAL A 66 -27.49 -0.83 12.51
CA VAL A 66 -27.64 -1.95 11.57
C VAL A 66 -28.98 -2.67 11.75
N ALA A 67 -29.44 -2.81 12.99
CA ALA A 67 -30.75 -3.40 13.28
C ALA A 67 -31.92 -2.51 12.89
N ASN A 68 -31.67 -1.25 12.49
CA ASN A 68 -32.68 -0.28 12.11
C ASN A 68 -33.79 -0.13 13.17
N ASN A 69 -33.39 -0.03 14.45
CA ASN A 69 -34.28 0.05 15.61
C ASN A 69 -35.21 -1.16 15.84
N ASP A 70 -34.92 -2.32 15.25
CA ASP A 70 -35.60 -3.58 15.58
C ASP A 70 -35.28 -3.99 17.03
N LYS A 71 -36.26 -3.74 17.92
CA LYS A 71 -36.13 -3.98 19.36
C LYS A 71 -35.79 -5.43 19.71
N ALA A 72 -36.30 -6.40 18.96
CA ALA A 72 -36.05 -7.81 19.24
C ALA A 72 -34.60 -8.20 18.91
N LYS A 73 -34.07 -7.70 17.78
CA LYS A 73 -32.66 -7.92 17.39
C LYS A 73 -31.70 -7.24 18.35
N ILE A 74 -32.01 -6.02 18.79
CA ILE A 74 -31.18 -5.28 19.75
C ILE A 74 -31.18 -5.93 21.13
N SER A 75 -32.35 -6.32 21.65
CA SER A 75 -32.43 -7.04 22.92
C SER A 75 -31.61 -8.35 22.90
N ARG A 76 -31.65 -9.08 21.78
CA ARG A 76 -30.81 -10.29 21.62
C ARG A 76 -29.31 -9.97 21.64
N THR A 77 -28.91 -8.86 21.03
CA THR A 77 -27.51 -8.42 20.96
C THR A 77 -27.01 -7.94 22.32
N GLU A 78 -27.81 -7.18 23.05
CA GLU A 78 -27.53 -6.74 24.41
C GLU A 78 -27.32 -7.93 25.34
N LYS A 79 -28.19 -8.95 25.25
CA LYS A 79 -28.03 -10.19 26.02
C LYS A 79 -26.71 -10.89 25.70
N ALA A 80 -26.36 -11.02 24.42
CA ALA A 80 -25.09 -11.64 24.01
C ALA A 80 -23.87 -10.84 24.50
N VAL A 81 -23.93 -9.51 24.48
CA VAL A 81 -22.86 -8.64 25.02
C VAL A 81 -22.73 -8.81 26.54
N ALA A 82 -23.85 -8.89 27.26
CA ALA A 82 -23.84 -9.14 28.70
C ALA A 82 -23.23 -10.50 29.05
N GLU A 83 -23.57 -11.55 28.30
CA GLU A 83 -22.99 -12.88 28.45
C GLU A 83 -21.49 -12.90 28.11
N PHE A 84 -21.08 -12.15 27.07
CA PHE A 84 -19.68 -12.06 26.67
C PHE A 84 -18.80 -11.34 27.69
N ARG A 85 -19.33 -10.36 28.45
CA ARG A 85 -18.54 -9.52 29.36
C ARG A 85 -17.62 -10.34 30.29
N ASN A 86 -18.15 -11.41 30.90
CA ASN A 86 -17.40 -12.26 31.83
C ASN A 86 -16.19 -12.94 31.18
N ILE A 87 -16.32 -13.47 29.96
CA ILE A 87 -15.17 -14.05 29.25
C ILE A 87 -14.31 -12.97 28.59
N GLY A 88 -14.91 -11.85 28.23
CA GLY A 88 -14.28 -10.68 27.61
C GLY A 88 -13.20 -10.08 28.48
N GLU A 89 -13.41 -9.97 29.80
CA GLU A 89 -12.40 -9.45 30.73
C GLU A 89 -11.11 -10.28 30.68
N ARG A 90 -11.22 -11.61 30.77
CA ARG A 90 -10.06 -12.51 30.66
C ARG A 90 -9.39 -12.46 29.28
N LEU A 91 -10.16 -12.21 28.22
CA LEU A 91 -9.60 -12.05 26.87
C LEU A 91 -8.91 -10.69 26.70
N GLN A 92 -9.44 -9.64 27.31
CA GLN A 92 -8.86 -8.30 27.34
C GLN A 92 -7.49 -8.31 28.01
N GLU A 93 -7.36 -8.94 29.19
CA GLU A 93 -6.07 -9.06 29.89
C GLU A 93 -5.01 -9.76 29.02
N LYS A 94 -5.40 -10.83 28.32
CA LYS A 94 -4.51 -11.53 27.38
C LYS A 94 -4.10 -10.62 26.22
N LEU A 95 -5.05 -9.86 25.68
CA LEU A 95 -4.78 -8.94 24.57
C LEU A 95 -3.83 -7.82 24.98
N GLU A 96 -4.01 -7.26 26.19
CA GLU A 96 -3.13 -6.25 26.76
C GLU A 96 -1.72 -6.79 27.00
N LYS A 97 -1.60 -8.04 27.46
CA LYS A 97 -0.30 -8.70 27.57
C LYS A 97 0.42 -8.80 26.23
N ILE A 98 -0.28 -9.25 25.18
CA ILE A 98 0.26 -9.33 23.81
C ILE A 98 0.67 -7.93 23.32
N ALA A 99 -0.15 -6.91 23.58
CA ALA A 99 0.12 -5.53 23.20
C ALA A 99 1.35 -4.92 23.88
N ASN A 100 1.65 -5.35 25.11
CA ASN A 100 2.84 -4.92 25.82
C ASN A 100 4.11 -5.55 25.23
N GLU A 101 4.05 -6.81 24.82
CA GLU A 101 5.18 -7.59 24.31
C GLU A 101 5.54 -7.26 22.85
N GLU A 102 4.61 -6.73 22.05
CA GLU A 102 4.83 -6.45 20.63
C GLU A 102 4.73 -4.96 20.28
N ASP A 103 5.45 -4.50 19.25
CA ASP A 103 5.35 -3.12 18.76
C ASP A 103 4.08 -2.88 17.92
N ASN A 104 3.59 -3.93 17.26
CA ASN A 104 2.39 -3.90 16.43
C ASN A 104 1.59 -5.19 16.61
N TRP A 105 0.96 -5.32 17.78
CA TRP A 105 0.19 -6.52 18.15
C TRP A 105 -0.95 -6.83 17.20
N ILE A 106 -1.56 -5.83 16.56
CA ILE A 106 -2.73 -6.07 15.71
C ILE A 106 -2.36 -6.77 14.40
N ASN A 107 -1.16 -6.53 13.87
CA ASN A 107 -0.78 -7.02 12.55
C ASN A 107 -0.68 -8.55 12.49
N GLN A 108 -0.30 -9.21 13.59
CA GLN A 108 -0.25 -10.68 13.67
C GLN A 108 -1.64 -11.32 13.48
N PHE A 109 -2.72 -10.61 13.82
CA PHE A 109 -4.08 -11.07 13.65
C PHE A 109 -4.67 -10.55 12.33
N TRP A 110 -4.51 -9.26 12.08
CA TRP A 110 -5.12 -8.58 10.95
C TRP A 110 -4.67 -9.16 9.61
N LEU A 111 -3.36 -9.24 9.37
CA LEU A 111 -2.85 -9.65 8.07
C LEU A 111 -3.27 -11.09 7.70
N PRO A 112 -3.14 -12.10 8.59
CA PRO A 112 -3.62 -13.43 8.29
C PRO A 112 -5.14 -13.51 8.12
N GLN A 113 -5.92 -12.94 9.02
CA GLN A 113 -7.37 -13.14 9.03
C GLN A 113 -8.07 -12.40 7.88
N MET A 114 -7.60 -11.19 7.56
CA MET A 114 -8.25 -10.37 6.52
C MET A 114 -7.74 -10.64 5.11
N TYR A 115 -6.53 -11.18 4.96
CA TYR A 115 -5.92 -11.37 3.65
C TYR A 115 -5.43 -12.80 3.43
N LEU A 116 -4.49 -13.29 4.23
CA LEU A 116 -3.73 -14.50 3.89
C LEU A 116 -4.52 -15.80 4.07
N LYS A 117 -5.56 -15.81 4.92
CA LYS A 117 -6.46 -16.96 5.12
C LYS A 117 -7.65 -16.95 4.17
N VAL A 118 -8.00 -15.80 3.60
CA VAL A 118 -9.15 -15.65 2.71
C VAL A 118 -8.89 -16.40 1.40
N ARG A 119 -9.78 -17.33 1.06
CA ARG A 119 -9.66 -18.22 -0.12
C ARG A 119 -10.38 -17.70 -1.37
N LEU A 120 -11.01 -16.53 -1.29
CA LEU A 120 -11.60 -15.88 -2.46
C LEU A 120 -10.49 -15.44 -3.44
N PRO A 121 -10.72 -15.50 -4.76
CA PRO A 121 -9.78 -15.00 -5.75
C PRO A 121 -9.39 -13.54 -5.48
N LEU A 122 -8.10 -13.21 -5.54
CA LEU A 122 -7.61 -11.87 -5.23
C LEU A 122 -8.15 -10.76 -6.18
N PRO A 123 -8.25 -10.99 -7.51
CA PRO A 123 -8.88 -10.01 -8.38
C PRO A 123 -10.32 -9.74 -7.94
N VAL A 124 -10.74 -8.47 -7.97
CA VAL A 124 -12.05 -7.99 -7.51
C VAL A 124 -12.25 -8.03 -5.98
N ASN A 125 -11.88 -9.11 -5.30
CA ASN A 125 -12.20 -9.28 -3.87
C ASN A 125 -11.17 -8.65 -2.92
N SER A 126 -9.91 -8.50 -3.34
CA SER A 126 -8.84 -8.02 -2.44
C SER A 126 -7.88 -7.02 -3.06
N ASN A 127 -7.57 -7.16 -4.35
CA ASN A 127 -6.61 -6.28 -5.03
C ASN A 127 -7.29 -4.99 -5.52
N PRO A 128 -7.07 -3.82 -4.86
CA PRO A 128 -7.49 -2.55 -5.42
C PRO A 128 -6.67 -2.21 -6.66
N ALA A 129 -7.24 -1.44 -7.58
CA ALA A 129 -6.56 -0.94 -8.76
C ALA A 129 -6.70 0.58 -8.85
N TYR A 130 -5.65 1.22 -9.35
CA TYR A 130 -5.66 2.64 -9.71
C TYR A 130 -5.64 2.76 -11.23
N ILE A 131 -6.44 3.69 -11.76
CA ILE A 131 -6.49 4.00 -13.18
C ILE A 131 -5.74 5.31 -13.40
N PHE A 132 -4.68 5.26 -14.19
CA PHE A 132 -3.96 6.45 -14.62
C PHE A 132 -4.75 7.21 -15.69
N PRO A 133 -4.52 8.53 -15.86
CA PRO A 133 -5.11 9.29 -16.95
C PRO A 133 -4.85 8.61 -18.30
N GLN A 134 -5.89 8.53 -19.12
CA GLN A 134 -5.79 7.91 -20.44
C GLN A 134 -4.75 8.62 -21.29
N GLN A 135 -3.82 7.85 -21.85
CA GLN A 135 -2.85 8.33 -22.83
C GLN A 135 -3.32 7.94 -24.23
N ASN A 136 -3.03 8.78 -25.22
CA ASN A 136 -3.27 8.50 -26.63
C ASN A 136 -1.93 8.32 -27.33
N PHE A 137 -1.71 7.17 -27.95
CA PHE A 137 -0.50 6.85 -28.69
C PHE A 137 -0.85 6.64 -30.16
N ASN A 138 -0.07 7.24 -31.05
CA ASN A 138 -0.22 7.09 -32.50
C ASN A 138 0.61 5.94 -33.06
N SER A 139 1.58 5.44 -32.28
CA SER A 139 2.46 4.34 -32.67
C SER A 139 2.85 3.46 -31.47
N LEU A 140 3.37 2.27 -31.77
CA LEU A 140 3.96 1.40 -30.76
C LEU A 140 5.18 2.06 -30.10
N ASP A 141 5.99 2.80 -30.86
CA ASP A 141 7.19 3.46 -30.33
C ASP A 141 6.85 4.53 -29.30
N GLU A 142 5.76 5.29 -29.51
CA GLU A 142 5.26 6.24 -28.52
C GLU A 142 4.79 5.53 -27.25
N GLN A 143 4.06 4.41 -27.38
CA GLN A 143 3.62 3.60 -26.25
C GLN A 143 4.81 3.02 -25.46
N LEU A 144 5.81 2.49 -26.16
CA LEU A 144 7.01 1.92 -25.54
C LEU A 144 7.85 3.01 -24.86
N SER A 145 7.96 4.20 -25.45
CA SER A 145 8.65 5.35 -24.86
C SER A 145 7.95 5.86 -23.59
N TYR A 146 6.62 5.84 -23.57
CA TYR A 146 5.85 6.15 -22.36
C TYR A 146 6.07 5.10 -21.27
N ILE A 147 5.97 3.82 -21.61
CA ILE A 147 6.18 2.71 -20.66
C ILE A 147 7.60 2.74 -20.08
N SER A 148 8.62 2.99 -20.90
CA SER A 148 10.01 3.08 -20.43
C SER A 148 10.20 4.24 -19.44
N SER A 149 9.60 5.40 -19.73
CA SER A 149 9.60 6.56 -18.83
C SER A 149 8.88 6.27 -17.51
N LEU A 150 7.74 5.57 -17.57
CA LEU A 150 6.99 5.16 -16.39
C LEU A 150 7.79 4.17 -15.52
N ILE A 151 8.41 3.16 -16.13
CA ILE A 151 9.29 2.19 -15.45
C ILE A 151 10.46 2.94 -14.79
N ARG A 152 11.07 3.89 -15.49
CA ARG A 152 12.16 4.70 -14.93
C ARG A 152 11.71 5.47 -13.70
N GLY A 153 10.55 6.12 -13.76
CA GLY A 153 9.97 6.83 -12.60
C GLY A 153 9.75 5.92 -11.38
N PHE A 154 9.28 4.68 -11.59
CA PHE A 154 9.18 3.71 -10.49
C PHE A 154 10.53 3.30 -9.92
N CYS A 155 11.56 3.16 -10.76
CA CYS A 155 12.91 2.83 -10.30
C CYS A 155 13.52 3.98 -9.49
N ASP A 156 13.38 5.23 -9.97
CA ASP A 156 13.85 6.41 -9.25
C ASP A 156 13.11 6.56 -7.91
N TYR A 157 11.80 6.29 -7.87
CA TYR A 157 11.04 6.30 -6.62
C TYR A 157 11.47 5.20 -5.65
N LYS A 158 11.75 3.99 -6.16
CA LYS A 158 12.31 2.90 -5.35
C LYS A 158 13.67 3.30 -4.75
N ASP A 159 14.55 3.99 -5.49
CA ASP A 159 15.83 4.49 -4.96
C ASP A 159 15.61 5.43 -3.77
N LEU A 160 14.62 6.33 -3.86
CA LEU A 160 14.25 7.21 -2.75
C LEU A 160 13.79 6.43 -1.52
N ILE A 161 12.99 5.37 -1.68
CA ILE A 161 12.57 4.51 -0.58
C ILE A 161 13.77 3.78 0.03
N ASP A 162 14.57 3.12 -0.80
CA ASP A 162 15.71 2.29 -0.37
C ASP A 162 16.76 3.13 0.37
N ARG A 163 16.99 4.37 -0.07
CA ARG A 163 17.92 5.32 0.57
C ARG A 163 17.29 6.12 1.71
N LYS A 164 16.02 5.85 2.07
CA LYS A 164 15.26 6.55 3.12
C LYS A 164 15.21 8.08 2.89
N LEU A 165 15.14 8.49 1.63
CA LEU A 165 15.06 9.89 1.22
C LEU A 165 13.62 10.39 1.02
N ILE A 166 12.64 9.51 1.11
CA ILE A 166 11.23 9.93 1.12
C ILE A 166 10.93 10.74 2.39
N SER A 167 10.26 11.87 2.21
CA SER A 167 9.76 12.65 3.34
C SER A 167 8.78 11.83 4.16
N ARG A 168 8.88 11.93 5.48
CA ARG A 168 7.95 11.26 6.38
C ARG A 168 6.54 11.79 6.18
N GLU A 169 5.58 10.89 6.05
CA GLU A 169 4.18 11.27 5.93
C GLU A 169 3.63 11.82 7.25
N VAL A 170 2.70 12.75 7.10
CA VAL A 170 1.97 13.38 8.20
C VAL A 170 0.48 13.20 7.97
N SER A 171 -0.27 12.92 9.03
CA SER A 171 -1.71 12.71 8.95
C SER A 171 -2.47 13.87 8.29
N THR A 172 -3.58 13.54 7.63
CA THR A 172 -4.47 14.52 7.01
C THR A 172 -5.43 15.19 8.00
N GLY A 173 -5.56 14.65 9.21
CA GLY A 173 -6.45 15.15 10.27
C GLY A 173 -6.12 16.56 10.78
N ARG A 174 -6.98 17.08 11.66
CA ARG A 174 -6.79 18.38 12.34
C ARG A 174 -5.46 18.39 13.09
N ASP A 175 -5.23 17.36 13.90
CA ASP A 175 -3.98 17.18 14.61
C ASP A 175 -2.99 16.41 13.74
N LYS A 176 -1.85 17.05 13.47
CA LYS A 176 -0.79 16.52 12.62
C LYS A 176 0.06 15.54 13.41
N VAL A 177 0.02 14.27 13.00
CA VAL A 177 0.84 13.21 13.60
C VAL A 177 1.73 12.58 12.53
N GLN A 178 2.94 12.22 12.95
CA GLN A 178 3.90 11.52 12.09
C GLN A 178 3.43 10.09 11.83
N MET A 179 3.41 9.67 10.57
CA MET A 179 2.92 8.35 10.18
C MET A 179 4.04 7.30 10.21
N CYS A 180 3.62 6.03 10.19
CA CYS A 180 4.50 4.89 9.99
C CYS A 180 4.87 4.73 8.52
N MET A 181 6.16 4.56 8.25
CA MET A 181 6.70 4.41 6.90
C MET A 181 7.03 2.96 6.54
N GLU A 182 6.75 1.98 7.42
CA GLU A 182 7.10 0.56 7.20
C GLU A 182 6.45 -0.03 5.94
N GLN A 183 5.29 0.47 5.53
CA GLN A 183 4.62 0.00 4.30
C GLN A 183 5.42 0.33 3.03
N TYR A 184 6.22 1.39 3.03
CA TYR A 184 7.06 1.76 1.89
C TYR A 184 8.11 0.69 1.59
N ASP A 185 8.67 0.07 2.64
CA ASP A 185 9.66 -1.00 2.51
C ASP A 185 9.06 -2.28 1.90
N ARG A 186 7.74 -2.37 1.85
CA ARG A 186 6.98 -3.50 1.31
C ARG A 186 6.30 -3.18 -0.01
N MET A 187 6.59 -2.02 -0.61
CA MET A 187 5.99 -1.59 -1.87
C MET A 187 6.58 -2.34 -3.07
N PHE A 188 7.91 -2.50 -3.06
CA PHE A 188 8.69 -3.20 -4.07
C PHE A 188 9.27 -4.52 -3.51
N ARG A 189 9.68 -5.44 -4.39
CA ARG A 189 10.26 -6.74 -4.02
C ARG A 189 9.37 -7.56 -3.08
N CYS A 190 8.06 -7.56 -3.32
CA CYS A 190 7.10 -8.35 -2.57
C CYS A 190 6.17 -9.16 -3.48
N TYR A 191 5.79 -10.35 -3.03
CA TYR A 191 4.77 -11.17 -3.68
C TYR A 191 4.06 -12.06 -2.66
N ARG A 192 2.89 -12.55 -3.03
CA ARG A 192 2.10 -13.50 -2.23
C ARG A 192 2.22 -14.88 -2.84
N GLU A 193 2.70 -15.84 -2.06
CA GLU A 193 2.74 -17.26 -2.41
C GLU A 193 1.45 -17.94 -1.92
N PRO A 194 0.69 -18.61 -2.80
CA PRO A 194 -0.44 -19.43 -2.40
C PRO A 194 0.00 -20.59 -1.51
N CYS A 195 -0.61 -20.74 -0.33
CA CYS A 195 -0.31 -21.84 0.59
C CYS A 195 -1.53 -22.17 1.47
N THR A 196 -1.62 -23.44 1.89
CA THR A 196 -2.71 -23.97 2.72
C THR A 196 -2.18 -24.32 4.10
N PRO A 197 -2.84 -23.87 5.20
CA PRO A 197 -4.11 -23.14 5.27
C PRO A 197 -3.97 -21.61 5.20
N VAL A 198 -2.76 -21.06 5.09
CA VAL A 198 -2.47 -19.62 5.08
C VAL A 198 -1.45 -19.31 3.97
N ASP A 199 -1.74 -18.34 3.12
CA ASP A 199 -0.78 -17.87 2.11
C ASP A 199 0.42 -17.18 2.77
N ILE A 200 1.55 -17.12 2.07
CA ILE A 200 2.79 -16.52 2.58
C ILE A 200 3.04 -15.19 1.87
N LEU A 201 3.29 -14.13 2.64
CA LEU A 201 3.74 -12.85 2.10
C LEU A 201 5.26 -12.80 2.10
N HIS A 202 5.85 -12.84 0.92
CA HIS A 202 7.29 -12.65 0.73
C HIS A 202 7.60 -11.20 0.50
N TYR A 203 8.60 -10.68 1.20
CA TYR A 203 9.22 -9.40 0.89
C TYR A 203 10.68 -9.43 1.35
N LYS A 204 11.55 -8.71 0.64
CA LYS A 204 12.97 -8.63 0.97
C LYS A 204 13.37 -7.18 1.29
N PRO A 205 13.74 -6.88 2.55
CA PRO A 205 14.28 -5.57 2.88
C PRO A 205 15.64 -5.35 2.20
N THR A 206 16.00 -4.08 2.00
CA THR A 206 17.30 -3.70 1.45
C THR A 206 18.38 -3.92 2.52
N ASP A 207 18.96 -5.11 2.57
CA ASP A 207 20.16 -5.33 3.36
C ASP A 207 21.35 -4.67 2.66
N GLN A 208 22.12 -3.87 3.41
CA GLN A 208 23.24 -3.04 2.93
C GLN A 208 24.47 -3.82 2.42
N GLY A 209 24.37 -5.12 2.14
CA GLY A 209 25.53 -5.96 1.80
C GLY A 209 25.31 -7.05 0.77
N ILE A 210 24.09 -7.27 0.27
CA ILE A 210 23.83 -8.33 -0.72
C ILE A 210 23.69 -7.69 -2.09
N ASN A 211 24.62 -7.99 -2.99
CA ASN A 211 24.50 -7.71 -4.42
C ASN A 211 23.31 -8.47 -5.01
N CYS A 212 22.11 -7.93 -4.83
CA CYS A 212 20.89 -8.47 -5.39
C CYS A 212 20.78 -7.98 -6.84
N LYS A 213 20.74 -8.93 -7.79
CA LYS A 213 20.41 -8.61 -9.18
C LYS A 213 18.98 -8.08 -9.24
N GLU A 214 18.86 -6.77 -9.38
CA GLU A 214 17.56 -6.11 -9.52
C GLU A 214 17.01 -6.37 -10.92
N HIS A 215 15.74 -6.70 -11.01
CA HIS A 215 15.06 -6.97 -12.26
C HIS A 215 13.59 -6.58 -12.13
N ILE A 216 12.96 -6.36 -13.28
CA ILE A 216 11.51 -6.23 -13.39
C ILE A 216 10.95 -7.43 -14.16
N LEU A 217 9.71 -7.79 -13.82
CA LEU A 217 8.94 -8.78 -14.56
C LEU A 217 8.04 -8.05 -15.56
N VAL A 218 8.21 -8.34 -16.84
CA VAL A 218 7.36 -7.78 -17.91
C VAL A 218 6.49 -8.89 -18.44
N MET A 219 5.18 -8.64 -18.54
CA MET A 219 4.22 -9.58 -19.13
C MET A 219 3.60 -9.00 -20.40
N CYS A 220 3.68 -9.73 -21.51
CA CYS A 220 3.10 -9.34 -22.79
C CYS A 220 2.56 -10.59 -23.50
N ASN A 221 1.33 -10.54 -24.04
CA ASN A 221 0.73 -11.66 -24.78
C ASN A 221 0.78 -13.00 -24.03
N ASN A 222 0.49 -12.99 -22.73
CA ASN A 222 0.56 -14.15 -21.82
C ASN A 222 1.97 -14.77 -21.65
N GLN A 223 3.02 -14.07 -22.05
CA GLN A 223 4.41 -14.45 -21.81
C GLN A 223 5.01 -13.56 -20.72
N ALA A 224 5.91 -14.12 -19.93
CA ALA A 224 6.58 -13.42 -18.84
C ALA A 224 8.10 -13.45 -19.07
N ASP A 225 8.69 -12.26 -19.18
CA ASP A 225 10.13 -12.09 -19.39
C ASP A 225 10.78 -11.41 -18.19
N LEU A 226 11.93 -11.94 -17.76
CA LEU A 226 12.79 -11.31 -16.75
C LEU A 226 13.76 -10.37 -17.46
N ARG A 227 13.66 -9.07 -17.17
CA ARG A 227 14.65 -8.09 -17.62
C ARG A 227 15.47 -7.60 -16.44
N ASN A 228 16.77 -7.86 -16.46
CA ASN A 228 17.71 -7.28 -15.50
C ASN A 228 17.64 -5.75 -15.62
N ASN A 229 17.44 -5.07 -14.49
CA ASN A 229 17.66 -3.64 -14.43
C ASN A 229 19.15 -3.38 -14.74
N TYR A 230 19.40 -2.27 -15.45
CA TYR A 230 20.66 -1.84 -16.10
C TYR A 230 20.84 -2.11 -17.59
N PHE A 231 19.80 -2.48 -18.36
CA PHE A 231 19.81 -2.28 -19.83
C PHE A 231 18.51 -1.69 -20.35
N PHE A 232 18.18 -0.48 -19.86
CA PHE A 232 17.51 0.52 -20.68
C PHE A 232 18.47 1.72 -20.75
N HIS A 233 19.51 1.60 -21.57
CA HIS A 233 20.29 2.76 -21.97
C HIS A 233 19.40 3.56 -22.92
N CYS A 234 18.58 4.45 -22.38
CA CYS A 234 18.09 5.57 -23.17
C CYS A 234 19.32 6.42 -23.45
N SER A 235 19.99 6.18 -24.59
CA SER A 235 20.80 7.21 -25.20
C SER A 235 19.85 8.36 -25.52
N ILE A 236 19.71 9.28 -24.57
CA ILE A 236 19.48 10.67 -24.93
C ILE A 236 20.67 10.99 -25.81
N ASN A 237 20.44 11.18 -27.10
CA ASN A 237 21.45 11.66 -28.03
C ASN A 237 22.08 12.93 -27.44
N GLU A 238 23.20 12.79 -26.73
CA GLU A 238 24.26 13.78 -26.80
C GLU A 238 24.69 13.77 -28.27
N LYS A 239 24.07 14.64 -29.07
CA LYS A 239 24.78 15.22 -30.20
C LYS A 239 25.90 16.08 -29.62
N LEU A 240 26.98 15.42 -29.25
CA LEU A 240 28.31 16.00 -29.31
C LEU A 240 28.85 15.73 -30.72
N GLU A 241 29.40 16.81 -31.29
CA GLU A 241 30.19 16.92 -32.52
C GLU A 241 29.44 16.96 -33.86
N LYS A 242 29.30 18.17 -34.42
CA LYS A 242 30.42 18.88 -35.07
C LYS A 242 30.36 20.37 -34.77
#